data_AF-A0AAV1UCW7-F1
#
_entry.id   AF-A0AAV1UCW7-F1
#
_cell.length_a   1.000
_cell.length_b   1.000
_cell.length_c   1.000
_cell.angle_alpha   90.00
_cell.angle_beta   90.00
_cell.angle_gamma   90.00
#
_symmetry.space_group_name_H-M   'P 1'
#
loop_
_entity.id
_entity.type
_entity.pdbx_description
1 polymer ?
#
loop_
_entity_poly.entity_id
_entity_poly.type
_entity_poly.pdbx_seq_one_letter_code
_entity_poly.pdbx_strand_id
1 'polypeptide(L)' 'MNMLDVEDDSFHVTREGYSHLSDSEWEVVGRMSVLMGEPAISDMLVSLSRDQQHAAFNKFLQGELIVERQKIALLQQ' A
#
# COMPACT_ATOMS: atom_id res chain seq x y z
N MET A 1 5.80 38.71 -11.27
CA MET A 1 4.83 38.07 -10.37
C MET A 1 5.51 36.86 -9.77
N ASN A 2 5.67 36.82 -8.45
CA ASN A 2 6.08 35.62 -7.75
C ASN A 2 4.82 34.90 -7.25
N MET A 3 4.92 33.59 -7.04
CA MET A 3 4.11 32.85 -6.07
C MET A 3 2.66 32.54 -6.48
N LEU A 4 2.48 31.42 -7.16
CA LEU A 4 1.55 30.37 -6.74
C LEU A 4 2.23 29.06 -7.12
N ASP A 5 3.15 28.64 -6.24
CA ASP A 5 3.39 27.21 -6.04
C ASP A 5 2.02 26.69 -5.65
N VAL A 6 1.31 26.14 -6.64
CA VAL A 6 0.09 25.40 -6.38
C VAL A 6 0.65 24.18 -5.66
N GLU A 7 0.70 24.26 -4.33
CA GLU A 7 0.87 23.08 -3.51
C GLU A 7 -0.19 22.14 -4.05
N ASP A 8 0.30 21.15 -4.79
CA ASP A 8 -0.45 19.97 -5.16
C ASP A 8 -0.89 19.43 -3.81
N ASP A 9 -2.09 19.81 -3.38
CA ASP A 9 -2.80 19.24 -2.22
C ASP A 9 -3.22 17.79 -2.56
N SER A 10 -2.37 17.11 -3.32
CA SER A 10 -2.30 15.68 -3.50
C SER A 10 -2.03 15.14 -2.12
N PHE A 11 -3.08 14.58 -1.53
CA PHE A 11 -3.01 13.84 -0.29
C PHE A 11 -2.04 12.66 -0.49
N HIS A 12 -0.78 12.90 -0.15
CA HIS A 12 0.29 11.93 -0.22
C HIS A 12 0.17 10.94 0.94
N VAL A 13 0.34 9.66 0.64
CA VAL A 13 0.28 8.62 1.65
C VAL A 13 1.60 8.68 2.44
N THR A 14 1.55 9.28 3.64
CA THR A 14 2.73 9.42 4.51
C THR A 14 2.73 8.43 5.67
N ARG A 15 3.93 8.02 6.12
CA ARG A 15 4.08 7.08 7.24
C ARG A 15 3.42 7.60 8.51
N GLU A 16 3.49 8.91 8.71
CA GLU A 16 2.94 9.62 9.86
C GLU A 16 1.41 9.62 9.84
N GLY A 17 0.79 9.86 8.67
CA GLY A 17 -0.66 9.80 8.49
C GLY A 17 -1.25 8.41 8.72
N TYR A 18 -0.45 7.36 8.52
CA TYR A 18 -0.83 5.96 8.72
C TYR A 18 0.03 5.27 9.78
N SER A 19 0.31 5.97 10.88
CA SER A 19 1.15 5.47 11.98
C SER A 19 0.60 4.21 12.68
N HIS A 20 -0.68 3.89 12.52
CA HIS A 20 -1.27 2.64 13.02
C HIS A 20 -0.87 1.41 12.21
N LEU A 21 -0.38 1.57 10.98
CA LEU A 21 0.12 0.45 10.19
C LEU A 21 1.45 -0.04 10.79
N SER A 22 1.62 -1.36 10.83
CA SER A 22 2.92 -1.96 11.12
C SER A 22 3.92 -1.67 10.00
N ASP A 23 5.22 -1.88 10.27
CA ASP A 23 6.25 -1.67 9.25
C ASP A 23 6.06 -2.58 8.03
N SER A 24 5.63 -3.83 8.24
CA SER A 24 5.32 -4.73 7.13
C SER A 24 4.11 -4.29 6.31
N GLU A 25 3.09 -3.73 6.95
CA GLU A 25 1.94 -3.16 6.24
C GLU A 25 2.32 -1.88 5.49
N TRP A 26 3.23 -1.08 6.04
CA TRP A 26 3.75 0.09 5.36
C TRP A 26 4.56 -0.27 4.12
N GLU A 27 5.37 -1.33 4.17
CA GLU A 27 6.05 -1.85 2.99
C GLU A 27 5.05 -2.33 1.92
N VAL A 28 3.93 -2.92 2.33
CA VAL A 28 2.84 -3.32 1.43
C VAL A 28 2.23 -2.11 0.75
N VAL A 29 1.98 -1.01 1.47
CA VAL A 29 1.53 0.26 0.87
C VAL A 29 2.49 0.71 -0.23
N GLY A 30 3.80 0.65 0.02
CA GLY A 30 4.82 0.96 -1.00
C GLY A 30 4.73 0.05 -2.22
N ARG A 31 4.68 -1.28 -2.03
CA ARG A 31 4.56 -2.25 -3.14
C ARG A 31 3.26 -2.07 -3.92
N MET A 32 2.13 -1.91 -3.24
CA MET A 32 0.84 -1.67 -3.87
C MET A 32 0.82 -0.34 -4.63
N SER A 33 1.49 0.70 -4.13
CA SER A 33 1.61 1.99 -4.83
C SER A 33 2.44 1.87 -6.11
N VAL A 34 3.49 1.03 -6.13
CA VAL A 34 4.24 0.73 -7.36
C VAL A 34 3.37 -0.04 -8.37
N LEU A 35 2.51 -0.94 -7.90
CA LEU A 35 1.68 -1.79 -8.76
C LEU A 35 0.44 -1.07 -9.32
N MET A 36 -0.20 -0.20 -8.53
CA MET A 36 -1.50 0.40 -8.86
C MET A 36 -1.48 1.93 -8.93
N GLY A 37 -0.37 2.56 -8.55
CA GLY A 37 -0.24 4.01 -8.43
C GLY A 37 -0.62 4.50 -7.03
N GLU A 38 0.14 5.47 -6.52
CA GLU A 38 -0.11 6.13 -5.23
C GLU A 38 -1.54 6.71 -5.11
N PRO A 39 -2.13 7.36 -6.15
CA PRO A 39 -3.49 7.89 -6.04
C PRO A 39 -4.54 6.81 -5.75
N ALA A 40 -4.42 5.63 -6.38
CA ALA A 40 -5.36 4.53 -6.15
C ALA A 40 -5.24 3.96 -4.72
N ILE A 41 -4.02 3.93 -4.16
CA ILE A 41 -3.79 3.50 -2.79
C ILE A 41 -4.29 4.54 -1.79
N SER A 42 -4.08 5.81 -2.10
CA SER A 42 -4.59 6.94 -1.34
C SER A 42 -6.13 6.88 -1.22
N ASP A 43 -6.84 6.75 -2.35
CA ASP A 43 -8.29 6.61 -2.40
C ASP A 43 -8.79 5.38 -1.63
N MET A 44 -8.09 4.24 -1.77
CA MET A 44 -8.40 3.02 -1.01
C MET A 44 -8.23 3.26 0.49
N LEU A 45 -7.14 3.88 0.92
CA LEU A 45 -6.88 4.12 2.33
C LEU A 45 -7.89 5.09 2.95
N VAL A 46 -8.30 6.13 2.22
CA VAL A 46 -9.32 7.08 2.67
C VAL A 46 -10.70 6.42 2.76
N SER A 47 -11.03 5.49 1.85
CA SER A 47 -12.35 4.83 1.83
C SER A 47 -12.50 3.68 2.84
N LEU A 48 -11.40 3.13 3.36
CA LEU A 48 -11.40 2.01 4.29
C LEU A 48 -11.22 2.45 5.75
N SER A 49 -11.95 1.80 6.67
CA SER A 49 -11.66 1.92 8.10
C SER A 49 -10.30 1.31 8.45
N ARG A 50 -9.74 1.68 9.61
CA ARG A 50 -8.46 1.13 10.10
C ARG A 50 -8.42 -0.40 10.05
N ASP A 51 -9.45 -1.09 10.56
CA ASP A 51 -9.50 -2.55 10.57
C ASP A 51 -9.59 -3.13 9.15
N GLN A 52 -10.30 -2.43 8.25
CA GLN A 52 -10.39 -2.82 6.85
C GLN A 52 -9.06 -2.62 6.11
N GLN A 53 -8.30 -1.58 6.43
CA GLN A 53 -6.95 -1.37 5.91
C GLN A 53 -6.04 -2.53 6.33
N HIS A 54 -6.01 -2.89 7.61
CA HIS A 54 -5.26 -4.05 8.11
C HIS A 54 -5.67 -5.36 7.39
N ALA A 55 -6.98 -5.59 7.22
CA ALA A 55 -7.47 -6.76 6.52
C ALA A 55 -7.06 -6.78 5.04
N ALA A 56 -7.05 -5.63 4.36
CA ALA A 56 -6.64 -5.51 2.96
C ALA A 56 -5.15 -5.81 2.79
N PHE A 57 -4.29 -5.25 3.64
CA PHE A 57 -2.84 -5.50 3.58
C PHE A 57 -2.47 -6.94 3.92
N ASN A 58 -3.16 -7.54 4.91
CA ASN A 58 -2.98 -8.95 5.22
C ASN A 58 -3.38 -9.86 4.06
N LYS A 59 -4.48 -9.56 3.35
CA LYS A 59 -4.89 -10.32 2.15
C LYS A 59 -3.86 -10.21 1.04
N PHE A 60 -3.31 -9.01 0.82
CA PHE A 60 -2.25 -8.81 -0.17
C PHE A 60 -1.01 -9.66 0.15
N LEU A 61 -0.52 -9.62 1.39
CA LEU A 61 0.61 -10.43 1.85
C LEU A 61 0.36 -11.93 1.72
N GLN A 62 -0.84 -12.39 2.07
CA GLN A 62 -1.22 -13.79 1.90
C GLN A 62 -1.19 -14.22 0.44
N GLY A 63 -1.65 -13.35 -0.47
CA GLY A 63 -1.56 -13.56 -1.91
C GLY A 63 -0.12 -13.69 -2.39
N GLU A 64 0.76 -12.76 -2.01
CA GLU A 64 2.20 -12.82 -2.34
C GLU A 64 2.83 -14.12 -1.82
N LEU A 65 2.56 -14.50 -0.57
CA LEU A 65 3.09 -15.72 0.03
C LEU A 65 2.64 -16.98 -0.72
N ILE A 66 1.39 -17.05 -1.15
CA ILE A 66 0.86 -18.17 -1.93
C ILE A 66 1.60 -18.27 -3.28
N VAL A 67 1.77 -17.14 -3.97
CA VAL A 67 2.48 -17.09 -5.25
C VAL A 67 3.93 -17.54 -5.09
N GLU A 68 4.63 -17.05 -4.07
CA GLU A 68 6.02 -17.46 -3.82
C GLU A 68 6.13 -18.95 -3.45
N ARG A 69 5.21 -19.49 -2.65
CA ARG A 69 5.15 -20.92 -2.34
C ARG A 69 4.93 -21.77 -3.59
N GLN A 70 4.06 -21.33 -4.50
CA GLN A 70 3.84 -22.02 -5.78
C GLN A 70 5.09 -22.01 -6.65
N LYS A 71 5.81 -20.88 -6.73
CA LYS A 71 7.08 -20.79 -7.46
C LYS A 71 8.12 -21.76 -6.90
N ILE A 72 8.27 -21.82 -5.58
CA ILE A 72 9.20 -22.76 -4.92
C ILE A 72 8.82 -24.21 -5.25
N ALA A 73 7.53 -24.56 -5.17
CA ALA A 73 7.05 -25.91 -5.46
C ALA A 73 7.32 -26.33 -6.93
N LEU A 74 7.31 -25.38 -7.87
CA LEU A 74 7.65 -25.65 -9.27
C LEU A 74 9.16 -25.81 -9.49
N LEU A 75 10.00 -25.13 -8.71
CA LEU A 75 11.47 -25.26 -8.79
C LEU A 75 12.00 -26.55 -8.16
N GLN A 76 11.19 -27.22 -7.35
CA GLN A 76 11.54 -28.47 -6.65
C GLN A 76 11.04 -29.73 -7.39
N GLN A 77 10.43 -29.58 -8.57
CA GLN A 77 10.00 -30.64 -9.47
C GLN A 77 11.02 -30.84 -10.59
#